data_AF-A0A1A8X9Z2-F1
#
_entry.id   AF-A0A1A8X9Z2-F1
#
_cell.length_a   1.000
_cell.length_b   1.000
_cell.length_c   1.000
_cell.angle_alpha   90.00
_cell.angle_beta   90.00
_cell.angle_gamma   90.00
#
_symmetry.space_group_name_H-M   'P 1'
#
loop_
_entity.id
_entity.type
_entity.pdbx_description
1 polymer ?
#
loop_
_entity_poly.entity_id
_entity_poly.type
_entity_poly.pdbx_seq_one_letter_code
_entity_poly.pdbx_strand_id
1 'polypeptide(L)'
;MLQCSGNKRFYFSLPCSRELKNVVKLKLFEKEDKNRIINIWKEKYKNEKYVIADYINIQKYELIKKNCKNNSHFIIPSKKQNGYINFYSQFIDYKLVFVTPLEDYNKYRSNSMPYITLNFFDELKNKEIILTKLNIINNTITKDQAKKIFNYIQFFYADFNNFQYVYKFNNDSRNFNYKAFFNKFQNMF
;
A
#
# COMPACT_ATOMS: atom_id res chain seq x y z
N MET A 1 20.60 -21.29 -7.76
CA MET A 1 20.83 -19.95 -8.35
C MET A 1 19.70 -19.68 -9.34
N LEU A 2 18.66 -18.97 -8.94
CA LEU A 2 17.59 -18.49 -9.83
C LEU A 2 17.13 -17.12 -9.33
N GLN A 3 17.83 -16.07 -9.77
CA GLN A 3 17.28 -14.72 -9.76
C GLN A 3 16.33 -14.62 -10.95
N CYS A 4 15.04 -14.88 -10.74
CA CYS A 4 14.00 -14.48 -11.68
C CYS A 4 13.55 -13.06 -11.33
N SER A 5 14.33 -12.05 -11.71
CA SER A 5 13.85 -10.67 -11.77
C SER A 5 13.10 -10.47 -13.09
N GLY A 6 11.92 -11.09 -13.21
CA GLY A 6 11.01 -10.78 -14.30
C GLY A 6 10.50 -9.36 -14.13
N ASN A 7 10.88 -8.45 -15.05
CA ASN A 7 10.25 -7.14 -15.15
C ASN A 7 8.76 -7.36 -15.44
N LYS A 8 7.92 -7.33 -14.39
CA LYS A 8 6.46 -7.34 -14.55
C LYS A 8 6.08 -6.13 -15.40
N ARG A 9 5.72 -6.37 -16.67
CA ARG A 9 5.20 -5.32 -17.55
C ARG A 9 3.80 -4.98 -17.08
N PHE A 10 3.63 -3.73 -16.64
CA PHE A 10 2.31 -3.18 -16.32
C PHE A 10 1.65 -2.66 -17.59
N TYR A 11 0.32 -2.73 -17.65
CA TYR A 11 -0.47 -2.13 -18.73
C TYR A 11 -0.48 -0.59 -18.67
N PHE A 12 0.01 0.01 -17.59
CA PHE A 12 0.14 1.45 -17.41
C PHE A 12 1.52 1.81 -16.87
N SER A 13 1.96 3.05 -17.08
CA SER A 13 3.21 3.54 -16.50
C SER A 13 3.03 3.81 -15.00
N LEU A 14 3.96 3.30 -14.18
CA LEU A 14 3.92 3.60 -12.76
C LEU A 14 4.15 5.10 -12.53
N PRO A 15 3.33 5.76 -11.69
CA PRO A 15 3.48 7.19 -11.39
C PRO A 15 4.70 7.50 -10.50
N CYS A 16 5.43 6.48 -10.07
CA CYS A 16 6.61 6.62 -9.24
C CYS A 16 7.67 5.58 -9.61
N SER A 17 8.93 6.01 -9.60
CA SER A 17 10.04 5.06 -9.66
C SER A 17 10.02 4.12 -8.45
N ARG A 18 10.48 2.89 -8.67
CA ARG A 18 10.55 1.82 -7.67
C ARG A 18 11.75 1.97 -6.73
N GLU A 19 12.73 2.80 -7.08
CA GLU A 19 13.97 2.99 -6.32
C GLU A 19 14.09 4.44 -5.83
N LEU A 20 14.46 4.63 -4.57
CA LEU A 20 14.53 5.93 -3.92
C LEU A 20 15.55 6.87 -4.56
N LYS A 21 16.68 6.35 -5.06
CA LYS A 21 17.73 7.12 -5.74
C LYS A 21 17.23 7.84 -7.01
N ASN A 22 16.14 7.36 -7.61
CA ASN A 22 15.52 7.98 -8.79
C ASN A 22 14.48 9.05 -8.40
N VAL A 23 14.17 9.16 -7.11
CA VAL A 23 13.18 10.10 -6.56
C VAL A 23 13.88 11.22 -5.78
N VAL A 24 14.99 10.93 -5.10
CA VAL A 24 15.77 11.90 -4.31
C VAL A 24 17.26 11.70 -4.52
N LYS A 25 18.07 12.68 -4.14
CA LYS A 25 19.53 12.53 -4.08
C LYS A 25 19.90 11.66 -2.87
N LEU A 26 19.94 10.34 -3.05
CA LEU A 26 20.10 9.37 -1.96
C LEU A 26 21.36 9.64 -1.10
N LYS A 27 22.49 9.97 -1.73
CA LYS A 27 23.74 10.32 -1.02
C LYS A 27 23.61 11.52 -0.07
N LEU A 28 22.67 12.44 -0.33
CA LEU A 28 22.39 13.54 0.60
C LEU A 28 21.53 13.04 1.76
N PHE A 29 20.48 12.26 1.48
CA PHE A 29 19.64 11.67 2.52
C PHE A 29 20.42 10.78 3.48
N GLU A 30 21.42 10.04 3.01
CA GLU A 30 22.28 9.20 3.86
C GLU A 30 23.08 10.01 4.89
N LYS A 31 23.37 11.29 4.62
CA LYS A 31 24.09 12.19 5.53
C LYS A 31 23.18 12.88 6.55
N GLU A 32 21.88 12.95 6.28
CA GLU A 32 20.90 13.59 7.15
C GLU A 32 20.47 12.66 8.30
N ASP A 33 19.96 13.25 9.39
CA ASP A 33 19.31 12.49 10.45
C ASP A 33 17.89 12.05 10.06
N LYS A 34 17.35 11.10 10.82
CA LYS A 34 16.02 10.51 10.61
C LYS A 34 14.90 11.55 10.49
N ASN A 35 14.85 12.52 11.40
CA ASN A 35 13.78 13.52 11.43
C ASN A 35 13.89 14.47 10.24
N ARG A 36 15.13 14.88 9.92
CA ARG A 36 15.38 15.74 8.77
C ARG A 36 14.98 15.07 7.45
N ILE A 37 15.30 13.79 7.26
CA ILE A 37 14.87 13.00 6.10
C ILE A 37 13.34 12.99 5.98
N ILE A 38 12.63 12.67 7.07
CA ILE A 38 11.17 12.63 7.09
C ILE A 38 10.58 14.00 6.72
N ASN A 39 11.14 15.07 7.27
CA ASN A 39 10.68 16.43 6.98
C ASN A 39 10.91 16.80 5.51
N ILE A 40 12.10 16.57 4.95
CA ILE A 40 12.38 16.81 3.51
C ILE A 40 11.42 16.00 2.64
N TRP A 41 11.20 14.74 2.99
CA TRP A 41 10.30 13.85 2.25
C TRP A 41 8.87 14.37 2.23
N LYS A 42 8.32 14.76 3.39
CA LYS A 42 6.96 15.32 3.49
C LYS A 42 6.84 16.67 2.80
N GLU A 43 7.79 17.57 3.03
CA GLU A 43 7.78 18.92 2.45
C GLU A 43 7.83 18.89 0.93
N LYS A 44 8.57 17.95 0.33
CA LYS A 44 8.65 17.77 -1.12
C LYS A 44 7.27 17.58 -1.79
N TYR A 45 6.33 16.93 -1.10
CA TYR A 45 5.02 16.57 -1.67
C TYR A 45 3.84 17.27 -0.99
N LYS A 46 4.08 18.24 -0.10
CA LYS A 46 3.02 18.85 0.73
C LYS A 46 1.90 19.48 -0.10
N ASN A 47 2.26 20.12 -1.22
CA ASN A 47 1.32 20.82 -2.11
C ASN A 47 0.78 19.94 -3.24
N GLU A 48 1.25 18.70 -3.37
CA GLU A 48 0.87 17.80 -4.46
C GLU A 48 -0.51 17.21 -4.19
N LYS A 49 -1.52 17.59 -4.98
CA LYS A 49 -2.93 17.23 -4.75
C LYS A 49 -3.18 15.71 -4.70
N TYR A 50 -2.43 14.94 -5.49
CA TYR A 50 -2.65 13.51 -5.66
C TYR A 50 -1.53 12.65 -5.06
N VAL A 51 -0.70 13.21 -4.19
CA VAL A 51 0.39 12.49 -3.53
C VAL A 51 0.27 12.62 -2.02
N ILE A 52 0.56 11.51 -1.34
CA ILE A 52 0.78 11.46 0.10
C ILE A 52 2.16 10.86 0.34
N ALA A 53 3.04 11.66 0.93
CA ALA A 53 4.36 11.24 1.37
C ALA A 53 4.35 11.07 2.88
N ASP A 54 4.70 9.88 3.36
CA ASP A 54 4.80 9.59 4.78
C ASP A 54 5.93 8.57 5.04
N TYR A 55 6.02 8.06 6.26
CA TYR A 55 6.97 7.02 6.62
C TYR A 55 6.35 5.99 7.56
N ILE A 56 6.96 4.81 7.63
CA ILE A 56 6.68 3.82 8.67
C ILE A 56 8.00 3.34 9.29
N ASN A 57 7.91 2.80 10.51
CA ASN A 57 9.05 2.16 11.16
C ASN A 57 9.42 0.84 10.46
N ILE A 58 10.71 0.53 10.40
CA ILE A 58 11.24 -0.72 9.85
C ILE A 58 10.57 -1.98 10.41
N GLN A 59 10.29 -2.04 11.71
CA GLN A 59 9.65 -3.20 12.35
C GLN A 59 8.27 -3.49 11.74
N LYS A 60 7.47 -2.45 11.53
CA LYS A 60 6.16 -2.54 10.91
C LYS A 60 6.26 -3.01 9.46
N TYR A 61 7.24 -2.50 8.73
CA TYR A 61 7.46 -2.88 7.34
C TYR A 61 7.92 -4.33 7.19
N GLU A 62 8.81 -4.82 8.05
CA GLU A 62 9.27 -6.21 7.99
C GLU A 62 8.12 -7.21 8.26
N LEU A 63 7.16 -6.85 9.14
CA LEU A 63 5.92 -7.62 9.29
C LEU A 63 5.08 -7.62 8.00
N ILE A 64 4.85 -6.45 7.40
CA ILE A 64 4.11 -6.33 6.14
C ILE A 64 4.78 -7.17 5.04
N LYS A 65 6.10 -7.04 4.89
CA LYS A 65 6.92 -7.75 3.90
C LYS A 65 6.89 -9.26 4.09
N LYS A 66 6.99 -9.74 5.34
CA LYS A 66 6.85 -11.17 5.67
C LYS A 66 5.46 -11.67 5.29
N ASN A 67 4.43 -10.95 5.71
CA ASN A 67 3.04 -11.37 5.61
C ASN A 67 2.53 -11.34 4.17
N CYS A 68 2.89 -10.32 3.37
CA CYS A 68 2.43 -10.21 1.99
C CYS A 68 3.05 -11.21 1.01
N LYS A 69 4.18 -11.85 1.36
CA LYS A 69 4.92 -12.79 0.49
C LYS A 69 4.04 -13.89 -0.10
N ASN A 70 3.17 -14.49 0.72
CA ASN A 70 2.23 -15.53 0.30
C ASN A 70 0.76 -15.10 0.49
N ASN A 71 0.53 -13.82 0.82
CA ASN A 71 -0.80 -13.30 1.13
C ASN A 71 -0.96 -11.93 0.50
N SER A 72 -0.82 -11.87 -0.83
CA SER A 72 -0.71 -10.60 -1.55
C SER A 72 -2.03 -9.88 -1.75
N HIS A 73 -3.17 -10.48 -1.40
CA HIS A 73 -4.49 -9.97 -1.74
C HIS A 73 -5.32 -9.66 -0.51
N PHE A 74 -6.09 -8.57 -0.54
CA PHE A 74 -7.08 -8.34 0.51
C PHE A 74 -8.20 -7.43 0.07
N ILE A 75 -9.34 -7.54 0.76
CA ILE A 75 -10.49 -6.66 0.56
C ILE A 75 -10.58 -5.60 1.65
N ILE A 76 -10.83 -4.36 1.23
CA ILE A 76 -10.85 -3.19 2.10
C ILE A 76 -12.15 -2.43 1.85
N PRO A 77 -13.14 -2.54 2.74
CA PRO A 77 -14.31 -1.70 2.72
C PRO A 77 -13.93 -0.24 2.99
N SER A 78 -14.55 0.68 2.26
CA SER A 78 -14.40 2.11 2.43
C SER A 78 -15.76 2.77 2.41
N LYS A 79 -16.05 3.56 3.43
CA LYS A 79 -17.30 4.30 3.53
C LYS A 79 -17.46 5.31 2.39
N LYS A 80 -18.66 5.38 1.83
CA LYS A 80 -19.13 6.41 0.89
C LYS A 80 -20.33 7.14 1.51
N GLN A 81 -20.88 8.14 0.82
CA GLN A 81 -22.07 8.86 1.30
C GLN A 81 -23.24 7.88 1.55
N ASN A 82 -23.50 6.99 0.59
CA ASN A 82 -24.60 6.03 0.66
C ASN A 82 -24.06 4.59 0.65
N GLY A 83 -23.50 4.15 1.79
CA GLY A 83 -23.02 2.77 1.98
C GLY A 83 -21.50 2.64 1.87
N TYR A 84 -21.04 1.56 1.25
CA TYR A 84 -19.62 1.18 1.18
C TYR A 84 -19.23 0.76 -0.23
N ILE A 85 -18.01 1.10 -0.60
CA ILE A 85 -17.33 0.50 -1.75
C ILE A 85 -16.23 -0.42 -1.23
N ASN A 86 -16.05 -1.55 -1.90
CA ASN A 86 -14.94 -2.45 -1.62
C ASN A 86 -13.77 -2.16 -2.55
N PHE A 87 -12.59 -2.00 -1.97
CA PHE A 87 -11.34 -1.98 -2.69
C PHE A 87 -10.64 -3.34 -2.58
N TYR A 88 -10.09 -3.79 -3.69
CA TYR A 88 -9.15 -4.88 -3.76
C TYR A 88 -7.73 -4.33 -3.70
N SER A 89 -6.98 -4.72 -2.67
CA SER A 89 -5.56 -4.43 -2.56
C SER A 89 -4.74 -5.63 -3.02
N GLN A 90 -3.69 -5.36 -3.77
CA GLN A 90 -2.78 -6.35 -4.31
C GLN A 90 -1.33 -5.88 -4.12
N PHE A 91 -0.57 -6.60 -3.31
CA PHE A 91 0.89 -6.50 -3.32
C PHE A 91 1.41 -7.09 -4.63
N ILE A 92 1.95 -6.23 -5.49
CA ILE A 92 2.64 -6.64 -6.72
C ILE A 92 3.98 -7.30 -6.37
N ASP A 93 4.61 -6.75 -5.34
CA ASP A 93 5.72 -7.31 -4.58
C ASP A 93 5.73 -6.61 -3.20
N TYR A 94 6.76 -6.84 -2.40
CA TYR A 94 6.85 -6.29 -1.03
C TYR A 94 7.07 -4.76 -0.95
N LYS A 95 7.30 -4.08 -2.09
CA LYS A 95 7.50 -2.62 -2.17
C LYS A 95 6.38 -1.88 -2.89
N LEU A 96 5.47 -2.58 -3.58
CA LEU A 96 4.43 -1.93 -4.38
C LEU A 96 3.07 -2.59 -4.16
N VAL A 97 2.08 -1.77 -3.81
CA VAL A 97 0.68 -2.18 -3.67
C VAL A 97 -0.18 -1.42 -4.65
N PHE A 98 -1.07 -2.14 -5.33
CA PHE A 98 -2.16 -1.60 -6.12
C PHE A 98 -3.45 -1.68 -5.33
N VAL A 99 -4.25 -0.63 -5.39
CA VAL A 99 -5.60 -0.61 -4.81
C VAL A 99 -6.58 -0.23 -5.91
N THR A 100 -7.50 -1.12 -6.19
CA THR A 100 -8.46 -1.01 -7.29
C THR A 100 -9.87 -1.24 -6.72
N PRO A 101 -10.91 -0.50 -7.15
CA PRO A 101 -12.29 -0.88 -6.84
C PRO A 101 -12.54 -2.34 -7.21
N LEU A 102 -13.21 -3.09 -6.32
CA LEU A 102 -13.46 -4.51 -6.53
C LEU A 102 -14.28 -4.76 -7.81
N GLU A 103 -15.23 -3.88 -8.12
CA GLU A 103 -16.03 -3.94 -9.34
C GLU A 103 -15.17 -3.84 -10.60
N ASP A 104 -14.25 -2.87 -10.64
CA ASP A 104 -13.31 -2.71 -11.76
C ASP A 104 -12.36 -3.89 -11.87
N TYR A 105 -11.86 -4.41 -10.75
CA TYR A 105 -11.03 -5.61 -10.75
C TYR A 105 -11.81 -6.83 -11.25
N ASN A 106 -13.10 -6.95 -10.92
CA ASN A 106 -13.94 -8.03 -11.43
C ASN A 106 -14.18 -7.94 -12.92
N LYS A 107 -14.35 -6.73 -13.46
CA LYS A 107 -14.57 -6.48 -14.88
C LYS A 107 -13.31 -6.63 -15.72
N TYR A 108 -12.18 -6.12 -15.26
CA TYR A 108 -10.95 -6.00 -16.07
C TYR A 108 -9.77 -6.85 -15.59
N ARG A 109 -9.87 -7.45 -14.40
CA ARG A 109 -8.83 -8.31 -13.80
C ARG A 109 -7.45 -7.64 -13.81
N SER A 110 -6.43 -8.30 -14.37
CA SER A 110 -5.07 -7.80 -14.48
C SER A 110 -4.93 -6.52 -15.31
N ASN A 111 -5.93 -6.19 -16.12
CA ASN A 111 -5.95 -4.98 -16.95
C ASN A 111 -6.62 -3.80 -16.23
N SER A 112 -7.08 -3.98 -14.99
CA SER A 112 -7.66 -2.88 -14.21
C SER A 112 -6.60 -1.85 -13.82
N MET A 113 -6.94 -0.58 -13.99
CA MET A 113 -6.07 0.52 -13.56
C MET A 113 -6.28 0.77 -12.05
N PRO A 114 -5.22 0.72 -11.23
CA PRO A 114 -5.37 0.99 -9.82
C PRO A 114 -5.76 2.45 -9.58
N TYR A 115 -6.60 2.68 -8.59
CA TYR A 115 -6.98 4.02 -8.16
C TYR A 115 -5.92 4.62 -7.24
N ILE A 116 -5.18 3.76 -6.52
CA ILE A 116 -4.06 4.16 -5.67
C ILE A 116 -2.89 3.20 -5.93
N THR A 117 -1.69 3.77 -5.99
CA THR A 117 -0.44 3.00 -5.84
C THR A 117 0.25 3.40 -4.56
N LEU A 118 0.74 2.43 -3.80
CA LEU A 118 1.54 2.63 -2.59
C LEU A 118 2.92 2.04 -2.79
N ASN A 119 3.96 2.87 -2.64
CA ASN A 119 5.36 2.47 -2.73
C ASN A 119 6.03 2.53 -1.35
N PHE A 120 6.86 1.53 -1.06
CA PHE A 120 7.76 1.50 0.09
C PHE A 120 9.22 1.59 -0.39
N PHE A 121 9.97 2.51 0.21
CA PHE A 121 11.40 2.71 -0.02
C PHE A 121 12.18 2.31 1.23
N ASP A 122 12.90 1.20 1.13
CA ASP A 122 13.64 0.56 2.23
C ASP A 122 15.15 0.84 2.19
N GLU A 123 15.60 1.68 1.28
CA GLU A 123 17.01 2.04 1.11
C GLU A 123 17.62 2.72 2.35
N LEU A 124 16.78 3.32 3.20
CA LEU A 124 17.18 4.00 4.44
C LEU A 124 16.83 3.20 5.71
N LYS A 125 16.64 1.88 5.57
CA LYS A 125 16.30 0.98 6.70
C LYS A 125 17.34 0.99 7.83
N ASN A 126 18.61 1.28 7.52
CA ASN A 126 19.67 1.45 8.52
C ASN A 126 19.43 2.65 9.47
N LYS A 127 18.57 3.59 9.07
CA LYS A 127 18.08 4.70 9.90
C LYS A 127 16.69 4.41 10.48
N GLU A 128 16.27 3.14 10.48
CA GLU A 128 14.99 2.62 11.00
C GLU A 128 13.74 3.26 10.38
N ILE A 129 13.84 3.76 9.15
CA ILE A 129 12.75 4.38 8.42
C ILE A 129 12.54 3.74 7.08
N ILE A 130 11.27 3.60 6.72
CA ILE A 130 10.81 3.21 5.39
C ILE A 130 9.96 4.37 4.88
N LEU A 131 10.44 5.06 3.85
CA LEU A 131 9.68 6.14 3.24
C LEU A 131 8.55 5.54 2.41
N THR A 132 7.39 6.16 2.44
CA THR A 132 6.21 5.71 1.71
C THR A 132 5.69 6.81 0.82
N LYS A 133 5.23 6.43 -0.38
CA LYS A 133 4.57 7.32 -1.32
C LYS A 133 3.29 6.68 -1.81
N LEU A 134 2.16 7.28 -1.49
CA LEU A 134 0.90 7.00 -2.17
C LEU A 134 0.71 7.97 -3.32
N ASN A 135 0.36 7.46 -4.49
CA ASN A 135 -0.15 8.26 -5.60
C ASN A 135 -1.61 7.90 -5.84
N ILE A 136 -2.47 8.91 -5.86
CA ILE A 136 -3.87 8.81 -6.25
C ILE A 136 -3.92 8.98 -7.76
N ILE A 137 -4.30 7.91 -8.45
CA ILE A 137 -4.35 7.87 -9.91
C ILE A 137 -5.74 8.29 -10.38
N ASN A 138 -6.79 7.90 -9.65
CA ASN A 138 -8.16 8.27 -9.97
C ASN A 138 -8.65 9.39 -9.03
N ASN A 139 -9.06 10.52 -9.60
CA ASN A 139 -9.46 11.73 -8.86
C ASN A 139 -10.78 11.59 -8.07
N THR A 140 -11.50 10.49 -8.20
CA THR A 140 -12.68 10.16 -7.37
C THR A 140 -12.30 9.76 -5.94
N ILE A 141 -11.00 9.57 -5.66
CA ILE A 141 -10.46 9.26 -4.34
C ILE A 141 -9.84 10.51 -3.73
N THR A 142 -10.25 10.83 -2.50
CA THR A 142 -9.66 11.93 -1.74
C THR A 142 -8.37 11.49 -1.02
N LYS A 143 -7.54 12.46 -0.61
CA LYS A 143 -6.35 12.16 0.23
C LYS A 143 -6.72 11.43 1.52
N ASP A 144 -7.81 11.80 2.16
CA ASP A 144 -8.25 11.17 3.41
C ASP A 144 -8.68 9.71 3.20
N GLN A 145 -9.40 9.43 2.11
CA GLN A 145 -9.75 8.05 1.73
C GLN A 145 -8.50 7.21 1.45
N ALA A 146 -7.55 7.76 0.68
CA ALA A 146 -6.29 7.07 0.39
C ALA A 146 -5.46 6.81 1.66
N LYS A 147 -5.41 7.79 2.59
CA LYS A 147 -4.72 7.65 3.88
C LYS A 147 -5.38 6.57 4.76
N LYS A 148 -6.72 6.54 4.83
CA LYS A 148 -7.46 5.49 5.55
C LYS A 148 -7.16 4.10 4.99
N ILE A 149 -7.21 3.94 3.66
CA ILE A 149 -6.86 2.67 2.99
C ILE A 149 -5.44 2.24 3.35
N PHE A 150 -4.47 3.16 3.33
CA PHE A 150 -3.10 2.85 3.75
C PHE A 150 -3.01 2.40 5.22
N ASN A 151 -3.74 3.07 6.11
CA ASN A 151 -3.82 2.68 7.51
C ASN A 151 -4.42 1.29 7.68
N TYR A 152 -5.44 0.93 6.89
CA TYR A 152 -6.03 -0.42 6.93
C TYR A 152 -5.04 -1.48 6.44
N ILE A 153 -4.30 -1.23 5.34
CA ILE A 153 -3.24 -2.14 4.89
C ILE A 153 -2.23 -2.38 6.03
N GLN A 154 -1.78 -1.30 6.66
CA GLN A 154 -0.87 -1.42 7.80
C GLN A 154 -1.49 -2.16 8.99
N PHE A 155 -2.75 -1.89 9.32
CA PHE A 155 -3.47 -2.51 10.44
C PHE A 155 -3.62 -4.03 10.25
N PHE A 156 -3.93 -4.47 9.03
CA PHE A 156 -4.16 -5.88 8.73
C PHE A 156 -2.88 -6.66 8.44
N TYR A 157 -1.85 -6.03 7.86
CA TYR A 157 -0.63 -6.74 7.50
C TYR A 157 0.48 -6.65 8.56
N ALA A 158 0.42 -5.69 9.48
CA ALA A 158 1.48 -5.46 10.46
C ALA A 158 1.11 -5.83 11.90
N ASP A 159 -0.03 -6.49 12.11
CA ASP A 159 -0.46 -6.97 13.42
C ASP A 159 -0.89 -8.44 13.32
N PHE A 160 -0.43 -9.27 14.25
CA PHE A 160 -0.69 -10.71 14.22
C PHE A 160 -2.18 -11.04 14.39
N ASN A 161 -2.87 -10.34 15.30
CA ASN A 161 -4.29 -10.58 15.58
C ASN A 161 -5.17 -10.17 14.41
N ASN A 162 -4.75 -9.18 13.61
CA ASN A 162 -5.50 -8.74 12.44
C ASN A 162 -5.10 -9.49 11.17
N PHE A 163 -3.86 -9.98 11.09
CA PHE A 163 -3.36 -10.68 9.91
C PHE A 163 -4.13 -11.98 9.60
N GLN A 164 -4.75 -12.61 10.60
CA GLN A 164 -5.60 -13.78 10.38
C GLN A 164 -6.69 -13.58 9.30
N TYR A 165 -7.23 -12.35 9.14
CA TYR A 165 -8.23 -12.08 8.11
C TYR A 165 -7.63 -12.07 6.72
N VAL A 166 -6.43 -11.50 6.57
CA VAL A 166 -5.67 -11.52 5.31
C VAL A 166 -5.26 -12.94 4.98
N TYR A 167 -4.71 -13.66 5.96
CA TYR A 167 -4.32 -15.06 5.79
C TYR A 167 -5.50 -15.91 5.33
N LYS A 168 -6.65 -15.81 6.00
CA LYS A 168 -7.86 -16.54 5.63
C LYS A 168 -8.36 -16.15 4.24
N PHE A 169 -8.34 -14.87 3.88
CA PHE A 169 -8.72 -14.42 2.55
C PHE A 169 -7.87 -15.03 1.43
N ASN A 170 -6.55 -15.19 1.65
CA ASN A 170 -5.64 -15.71 0.62
C ASN A 170 -5.58 -17.26 0.58
N ASN A 171 -5.67 -17.94 1.72
CA ASN A 171 -5.41 -19.39 1.81
C ASN A 171 -6.66 -20.22 2.07
N ASP A 172 -7.76 -19.60 2.51
CA ASP A 172 -9.02 -20.25 2.85
C ASP A 172 -10.22 -19.38 2.44
N SER A 173 -10.16 -18.88 1.21
CA SER A 173 -11.12 -17.93 0.65
C SER A 173 -12.57 -18.44 0.69
N ARG A 174 -12.76 -19.77 0.53
CA ARG A 174 -14.08 -20.42 0.61
C ARG A 174 -14.76 -20.25 1.97
N ASN A 175 -13.98 -20.18 3.04
CA ASN A 175 -14.50 -20.00 4.40
C ASN A 175 -14.33 -18.57 4.92
N PHE A 176 -13.85 -17.64 4.09
CA PHE A 176 -13.78 -16.23 4.46
C PHE A 176 -15.19 -15.61 4.44
N ASN A 177 -15.77 -15.41 5.62
CA ASN A 177 -17.08 -14.77 5.76
C ASN A 177 -16.93 -13.24 5.74
N TYR A 178 -17.15 -12.64 4.57
CA TYR A 178 -17.08 -11.19 4.39
C TYR A 178 -18.05 -10.42 5.30
N LYS A 179 -19.28 -10.90 5.51
CA LYS A 179 -20.27 -10.22 6.36
C LYS A 179 -19.81 -10.15 7.81
N ALA A 180 -19.26 -11.25 8.33
CA ALA A 180 -18.70 -11.28 9.69
C ALA A 180 -17.48 -10.36 9.84
N PHE A 181 -16.57 -10.39 8.84
CA PHE A 181 -15.43 -9.48 8.78
C PHE A 181 -15.87 -8.01 8.78
N PHE A 182 -16.79 -7.66 7.88
CA PHE A 182 -17.32 -6.31 7.75
C PHE A 182 -17.98 -5.84 9.05
N ASN A 183 -18.89 -6.62 9.63
CA ASN A 183 -19.58 -6.25 10.86
C ASN A 183 -18.62 -6.03 12.04
N LYS A 184 -17.52 -6.80 12.11
CA LYS A 184 -16.50 -6.65 13.15
C LYS A 184 -15.74 -5.33 13.05
N PHE A 185 -15.48 -4.86 11.83
CA PHE A 185 -14.64 -3.69 11.57
C PHE A 185 -15.40 -2.48 11.01
N GLN A 186 -16.73 -2.52 10.89
CA GLN A 186 -17.53 -1.47 10.26
C GLN A 186 -17.36 -0.08 10.88
N ASN A 187 -17.11 0.00 12.19
CA ASN A 187 -16.87 1.28 12.87
C ASN A 187 -15.50 1.87 12.54
N MET A 188 -14.56 1.03 12.07
CA MET A 188 -13.26 1.45 11.60
C MET A 188 -13.34 1.99 10.16
N PHE A 189 -14.21 1.42 9.31
CA PHE A 189 -14.31 1.72 7.86
C PHE A 189 -15.00 3.05 7.55
#